data_AF-A0A9E0IN49-F1
#
_entry.id   AF-A0A9E0IN49-F1
#
_cell.length_a   1.000
_cell.length_b   1.000
_cell.length_c   1.000
_cell.angle_alpha   90.00
_cell.angle_beta   90.00
_cell.angle_gamma   90.00
#
_symmetry.space_group_name_H-M   'P 1'
#
loop_
_entity.id
_entity.type
_entity.pdbx_description
1 polymer ?
#
loop_
_entity_poly.entity_id
_entity_poly.type
_entity_poly.pdbx_seq_one_letter_code
_entity_poly.pdbx_strand_id
1 'polypeptide(L)'
;MTKLTTLLLTLALALTGCAGGIDDPDDGGGGGDGTGGGNGNGGGGGGGGGGGGGGGDGDNAAAYLDTFSAADCGKAFECQGSFPTDAGVTFAEAFGASEAECVSVSAEAFQFAEIVTSVTAGRITFDSAAAATCVSGLDFGTCTQYWDGTSNLPAACDTVLIGTVQVGGACTIDFDCAGATTVCEAARCAAGS
;
A
#
# COMPACT_ATOMS: atom_id res chain seq x y z
N MET A 1 -6.51 -18.69 -5.96
CA MET A 1 -6.39 -17.45 -6.77
C MET A 1 -7.77 -16.80 -6.92
N THR A 2 -8.41 -16.46 -5.79
CA THR A 2 -9.75 -15.85 -5.72
C THR A 2 -9.87 -14.86 -4.55
N LYS A 3 -8.77 -14.64 -3.81
CA LYS A 3 -8.81 -13.94 -2.51
C LYS A 3 -8.45 -12.45 -2.59
N LEU A 4 -7.69 -12.01 -3.61
CA LEU A 4 -7.38 -10.58 -3.76
C LEU A 4 -8.64 -9.77 -4.10
N THR A 5 -9.52 -10.34 -4.92
CA THR A 5 -10.83 -9.75 -5.26
C THR A 5 -11.78 -9.67 -4.06
N THR A 6 -11.65 -10.58 -3.08
CA THR A 6 -12.44 -10.51 -1.84
C THR A 6 -11.90 -9.44 -0.90
N LEU A 7 -10.58 -9.25 -0.84
CA LEU A 7 -9.94 -8.28 0.07
C LEU A 7 -10.31 -6.83 -0.29
N LEU A 8 -10.32 -6.49 -1.58
CA LEU A 8 -10.77 -5.18 -2.09
C LEU A 8 -12.28 -4.94 -1.84
N LEU A 9 -13.10 -5.99 -1.89
CA LEU A 9 -14.54 -5.87 -1.62
C LEU A 9 -14.86 -5.77 -0.11
N THR A 10 -14.03 -6.34 0.76
CA THR A 10 -14.24 -6.26 2.23
C THR A 10 -13.78 -4.94 2.85
N LEU A 11 -12.85 -4.21 2.21
CA LEU A 11 -12.36 -2.94 2.75
C LEU A 11 -13.39 -1.80 2.64
N ALA A 12 -14.37 -1.92 1.73
CA ALA A 12 -15.42 -0.92 1.53
C ALA A 12 -16.53 -0.90 2.61
N LEU A 13 -16.52 -1.83 3.58
CA LEU A 13 -17.60 -1.97 4.58
C LEU A 13 -17.19 -1.62 6.03
N ALA A 14 -15.96 -1.19 6.29
CA ALA A 14 -15.48 -0.91 7.65
C ALA A 14 -15.33 0.58 8.03
N LEU A 15 -15.76 1.54 7.18
CA LEU A 15 -15.74 2.98 7.52
C LEU A 15 -17.05 3.55 8.06
N THR A 16 -17.99 2.71 8.52
CA THR A 16 -19.16 3.19 9.28
C THR A 16 -18.85 3.23 10.77
N GLY A 17 -18.39 4.39 11.26
CA GLY A 17 -18.66 4.83 12.63
C GLY A 17 -17.48 4.88 13.61
N CYS A 18 -16.75 6.00 13.59
CA CYS A 18 -16.27 6.65 14.81
C CYS A 18 -16.56 8.16 14.73
N ALA A 19 -17.84 8.53 14.85
CA ALA A 19 -18.23 9.85 15.31
C ALA A 19 -18.21 9.84 16.84
N GLY A 20 -17.01 9.88 17.43
CA GLY A 20 -16.80 10.15 18.85
C GLY A 20 -16.20 11.54 18.99
N GLY A 21 -16.96 12.47 19.56
CA GLY A 21 -16.58 13.87 19.71
C GLY A 21 -15.27 14.04 20.46
N ILE A 22 -14.38 14.84 19.88
CA ILE A 22 -13.25 15.44 20.58
C ILE A 22 -13.76 16.79 21.09
N ASP A 23 -14.00 16.86 22.40
CA ASP A 23 -14.18 18.12 23.09
C ASP A 23 -12.86 18.91 23.01
N ASP A 24 -12.99 20.08 22.39
CA ASP A 24 -12.00 21.13 22.18
C ASP A 24 -11.63 21.80 23.51
N PRO A 25 -10.36 21.89 23.91
CA PRO A 25 -9.91 23.00 24.72
C PRO A 25 -9.19 24.03 23.85
N ASP A 26 -9.92 25.12 23.61
CA ASP A 26 -9.39 26.47 23.38
C ASP A 26 -8.10 26.72 24.19
N ASP A 27 -7.03 27.14 23.53
CA ASP A 27 -6.07 28.09 24.11
C ASP A 27 -5.14 28.70 23.05
N GLY A 28 -5.22 30.03 22.90
CA GLY A 28 -4.00 30.84 22.77
C GLY A 28 -3.72 31.47 21.41
N GLY A 29 -4.06 32.76 21.29
CA GLY A 29 -3.76 33.58 20.13
C GLY A 29 -2.28 33.95 19.94
N GLY A 30 -1.98 34.44 18.73
CA GLY A 30 -0.69 35.02 18.37
C GLY A 30 -0.77 35.68 17.01
N GLY A 31 -1.06 37.00 16.98
CA GLY A 31 -1.15 37.80 15.78
C GLY A 31 0.21 38.06 15.12
N GLY A 32 0.18 38.25 13.80
CA GLY A 32 1.32 38.69 13.00
C GLY A 32 0.86 39.19 11.64
N ASP A 33 0.80 40.51 11.50
CA ASP A 33 0.52 41.20 10.25
C ASP A 33 1.74 41.14 9.32
N GLY A 34 1.60 40.44 8.19
CA GLY A 34 2.62 40.35 7.15
C GLY A 34 2.03 40.71 5.78
N THR A 35 2.12 42.00 5.41
CA THR A 35 1.84 42.46 4.05
C THR A 35 3.09 42.32 3.20
N GLY A 36 3.01 41.55 2.11
CA GLY A 36 4.12 41.37 1.18
C GLY A 36 3.62 40.93 -0.20
N GLY A 37 3.32 41.90 -1.06
CA GLY A 37 3.00 41.68 -2.46
C GLY A 37 4.23 41.42 -3.30
N GLY A 38 4.07 40.56 -4.32
CA GLY A 38 5.08 40.32 -5.35
C GLY A 38 4.42 39.80 -6.63
N ASN A 39 4.27 40.68 -7.62
CA ASN A 39 3.89 40.30 -8.98
C ASN A 39 5.12 39.72 -9.69
N GLY A 40 5.06 38.43 -10.06
CA GLY A 40 6.06 37.76 -10.88
C GLY A 40 5.43 37.10 -12.09
N ASN A 41 5.49 37.77 -13.25
CA ASN A 41 5.26 37.16 -14.55
C ASN A 41 6.58 36.58 -15.08
N GLY A 42 6.63 35.26 -15.24
CA GLY A 42 7.64 34.49 -15.98
C GLY A 42 7.19 33.03 -15.92
N GLY A 43 7.09 32.24 -16.98
CA GLY A 43 7.76 32.28 -18.26
C GLY A 43 8.65 31.04 -18.38
N GLY A 44 8.13 29.97 -18.99
CA GLY A 44 8.94 28.98 -19.74
C GLY A 44 9.41 27.70 -19.02
N GLY A 45 9.43 26.62 -19.81
CA GLY A 45 10.19 25.36 -19.61
C GLY A 45 9.48 24.34 -18.73
N GLY A 46 9.12 23.14 -19.16
CA GLY A 46 9.85 22.24 -20.05
C GLY A 46 10.72 21.30 -19.21
N GLY A 47 10.47 19.99 -19.30
CA GLY A 47 11.39 18.96 -18.82
C GLY A 47 10.77 18.02 -17.79
N GLY A 48 10.46 16.80 -18.24
CA GLY A 48 10.07 15.69 -17.38
C GLY A 48 11.16 15.39 -16.34
N GLY A 49 10.76 15.33 -15.08
CA GLY A 49 11.54 14.71 -14.03
C GLY A 49 11.31 13.21 -14.09
N GLY A 50 12.12 12.50 -14.87
CA GLY A 50 12.30 11.07 -14.64
C GLY A 50 12.87 10.90 -13.25
N GLY A 51 12.05 10.40 -12.32
CA GLY A 51 12.49 9.99 -11.00
C GLY A 51 13.49 8.85 -11.18
N GLY A 52 14.77 9.20 -11.16
CA GLY A 52 15.86 8.24 -10.98
C GLY A 52 15.78 7.71 -9.56
N GLY A 53 14.95 6.68 -9.35
CA GLY A 53 15.01 5.84 -8.16
C GLY A 53 16.38 5.21 -8.09
N GLY A 54 17.16 5.61 -7.09
CA GLY A 54 18.50 5.10 -6.86
C GLY A 54 18.48 3.58 -6.72
N GLY A 55 19.42 2.92 -7.41
CA GLY A 55 19.65 1.48 -7.33
C GLY A 55 20.02 1.04 -5.91
N GLY A 56 18.99 0.81 -5.11
CA GLY A 56 18.98 0.02 -3.88
C GLY A 56 17.90 -1.04 -4.02
N ASP A 57 18.00 -1.81 -5.12
CA ASP A 57 16.99 -2.77 -5.58
C ASP A 57 16.79 -3.88 -4.54
N GLY A 58 15.82 -3.72 -3.63
CA GLY A 58 15.26 -4.82 -2.85
C GLY A 58 16.13 -5.41 -1.75
N ASP A 59 17.19 -4.72 -1.29
CA ASP A 59 18.04 -5.23 -0.20
C ASP A 59 17.32 -5.28 1.17
N ASN A 60 16.19 -4.57 1.31
CA ASN A 60 15.36 -4.62 2.51
C ASN A 60 13.86 -4.56 2.18
N ALA A 61 13.05 -5.01 3.15
CA ALA A 61 11.60 -5.11 3.01
C ALA A 61 10.91 -3.75 2.74
N ALA A 62 11.37 -2.65 3.35
CA ALA A 62 10.76 -1.34 3.14
C ALA A 62 10.92 -0.88 1.68
N ALA A 63 12.13 -0.96 1.14
CA ALA A 63 12.40 -0.60 -0.26
C ALA A 63 11.60 -1.48 -1.25
N TYR A 64 11.44 -2.78 -0.95
CA TYR A 64 10.59 -3.66 -1.74
C TYR A 64 9.12 -3.22 -1.74
N LEU A 65 8.55 -2.95 -0.57
CA LEU A 65 7.16 -2.53 -0.42
C LEU A 65 6.88 -1.20 -1.13
N ASP A 66 7.78 -0.21 -0.97
CA ASP A 66 7.67 1.07 -1.66
C ASP A 66 7.70 0.91 -3.19
N THR A 67 8.64 0.08 -3.69
CA THR A 67 8.80 -0.15 -5.14
C THR A 67 7.60 -0.90 -5.72
N PHE A 68 7.15 -1.95 -5.05
CA PHE A 68 5.97 -2.71 -5.46
C PHE A 68 4.72 -1.83 -5.47
N SER A 69 4.50 -1.05 -4.40
CA SER A 69 3.36 -0.14 -4.29
C SER A 69 3.39 0.96 -5.34
N ALA A 70 4.55 1.53 -5.66
CA ALA A 70 4.68 2.53 -6.70
C ALA A 70 4.29 1.96 -8.08
N ALA A 71 4.72 0.73 -8.38
CA ALA A 71 4.38 0.06 -9.62
C ALA A 71 2.88 -0.28 -9.72
N ASP A 72 2.28 -0.77 -8.63
CA ASP A 72 0.85 -1.05 -8.53
C ASP A 72 0.01 0.22 -8.71
N CYS A 73 0.35 1.30 -7.99
CA CYS A 73 -0.31 2.59 -8.11
C CYS A 73 -0.15 3.21 -9.50
N GLY A 74 1.04 3.13 -10.11
CA GLY A 74 1.26 3.56 -11.49
C GLY A 74 0.33 2.84 -12.47
N LYS A 75 0.10 1.52 -12.25
CA LYS A 75 -0.85 0.77 -13.05
C LYS A 75 -2.29 1.21 -12.81
N ALA A 76 -2.69 1.42 -11.55
CA ALA A 76 -4.02 1.91 -11.23
C ALA A 76 -4.33 3.22 -11.96
N PHE A 77 -3.40 4.18 -11.96
CA PHE A 77 -3.55 5.47 -12.65
C PHE A 77 -3.53 5.35 -14.18
N GLU A 78 -2.69 4.47 -14.74
CA GLU A 78 -2.75 4.11 -16.17
C GLU A 78 -4.16 3.61 -16.55
N CYS A 79 -4.78 2.84 -15.67
CA CYS A 79 -6.06 2.18 -15.87
C CYS A 79 -7.27 2.94 -15.31
N GLN A 80 -7.09 4.17 -14.82
CA GLN A 80 -8.13 4.97 -14.15
C GLN A 80 -9.41 5.09 -14.99
N GLY A 81 -9.27 5.26 -16.31
CA GLY A 81 -10.42 5.40 -17.23
C GLY A 81 -11.30 4.16 -17.36
N SER A 82 -10.83 2.99 -16.90
CA SER A 82 -11.59 1.72 -16.91
C SER A 82 -11.88 1.20 -15.51
N PHE A 83 -11.75 2.04 -14.48
CA PHE A 83 -12.03 1.65 -13.10
C PHE A 83 -13.49 1.14 -12.95
N PRO A 84 -13.72 -0.02 -12.31
CA PRO A 84 -15.05 -0.61 -12.21
C PRO A 84 -16.04 0.28 -11.45
N THR A 85 -17.10 0.72 -12.11
CA THR A 85 -18.13 1.60 -11.49
C THR A 85 -19.05 0.88 -10.53
N ASP A 86 -19.10 -0.45 -10.58
CA ASP A 86 -19.85 -1.33 -9.69
C ASP A 86 -19.14 -1.58 -8.35
N ALA A 87 -17.91 -1.06 -8.17
CA ALA A 87 -17.17 -1.12 -6.91
C ALA A 87 -17.82 -0.33 -5.75
N GLY A 88 -18.78 0.56 -6.04
CA GLY A 88 -19.48 1.36 -5.02
C GLY A 88 -18.67 2.51 -4.43
N VAL A 89 -17.44 2.73 -4.93
CA VAL A 89 -16.54 3.84 -4.60
C VAL A 89 -16.04 4.48 -5.90
N THR A 90 -15.59 5.71 -5.83
CA THR A 90 -14.87 6.38 -6.92
C THR A 90 -13.40 5.97 -6.94
N PHE A 91 -12.73 6.14 -8.08
CA PHE A 91 -11.29 5.89 -8.18
C PHE A 91 -10.49 6.70 -7.14
N ALA A 92 -10.84 7.98 -6.94
CA ALA A 92 -10.15 8.85 -6.01
C ALA A 92 -10.37 8.45 -4.54
N GLU A 93 -11.52 7.86 -4.20
CA GLU A 93 -11.73 7.30 -2.86
C GLU A 93 -10.93 6.01 -2.64
N ALA A 94 -10.74 5.20 -3.68
CA ALA A 94 -9.99 3.94 -3.60
C ALA A 94 -8.47 4.14 -3.62
N PHE A 95 -7.96 5.04 -4.46
CA PHE A 95 -6.53 5.21 -4.74
C PHE A 95 -6.00 6.62 -4.46
N GLY A 96 -6.82 7.57 -4.02
CA GLY A 96 -6.42 8.97 -3.86
C GLY A 96 -6.40 9.75 -5.18
N ALA A 97 -6.01 11.03 -5.11
CA ALA A 97 -5.98 11.96 -6.24
C ALA A 97 -4.68 11.91 -7.05
N SER A 98 -3.64 11.22 -6.56
CA SER A 98 -2.34 11.08 -7.24
C SER A 98 -1.66 9.75 -6.92
N GLU A 99 -0.71 9.33 -7.75
CA GLU A 99 0.10 8.12 -7.51
C GLU A 99 0.82 8.17 -6.14
N ALA A 100 1.30 9.34 -5.72
CA ALA A 100 1.96 9.50 -4.43
C ALA A 100 0.99 9.31 -3.24
N GLU A 101 -0.25 9.78 -3.40
CA GLU A 101 -1.32 9.56 -2.43
C GLU A 101 -1.72 8.08 -2.40
N CYS A 102 -1.83 7.43 -3.57
CA CYS A 102 -2.06 5.99 -3.66
C CYS A 102 -1.02 5.17 -2.90
N VAL A 103 0.26 5.48 -3.06
CA VAL A 103 1.33 4.78 -2.33
C VAL A 103 1.17 4.97 -0.81
N SER A 104 0.77 6.16 -0.37
CA SER A 104 0.53 6.45 1.05
C SER A 104 -0.67 5.67 1.59
N VAL A 105 -1.79 5.65 0.85
CA VAL A 105 -3.00 4.89 1.18
C VAL A 105 -2.70 3.39 1.24
N SER A 106 -1.96 2.87 0.27
CA SER A 106 -1.53 1.47 0.23
C SER A 106 -0.63 1.11 1.42
N ALA A 107 0.33 1.97 1.76
CA ALA A 107 1.22 1.74 2.89
C ALA A 107 0.47 1.63 4.23
N GLU A 108 -0.56 2.46 4.42
CA GLU A 108 -1.44 2.40 5.59
C GLU A 108 -2.35 1.16 5.57
N ALA A 109 -3.01 0.88 4.43
CA ALA A 109 -3.94 -0.24 4.30
C ALA A 109 -3.26 -1.61 4.48
N PHE A 110 -2.03 -1.75 3.97
CA PHE A 110 -1.22 -2.97 4.09
C PHE A 110 -0.26 -2.97 5.29
N GLN A 111 -0.28 -1.93 6.13
CA GLN A 111 0.51 -1.85 7.37
C GLN A 111 2.02 -2.06 7.13
N PHE A 112 2.60 -1.32 6.17
CA PHE A 112 4.00 -1.48 5.76
C PHE A 112 4.98 -1.31 6.93
N ALA A 113 4.73 -0.37 7.84
CA ALA A 113 5.57 -0.13 9.01
C ALA A 113 5.61 -1.35 9.96
N GLU A 114 4.47 -2.00 10.15
CA GLU A 114 4.30 -3.20 10.96
C GLU A 114 4.96 -4.40 10.29
N ILE A 115 4.85 -4.55 8.97
CA ILE A 115 5.57 -5.58 8.21
C ILE A 115 7.07 -5.46 8.43
N VAL A 116 7.64 -4.26 8.27
CA VAL A 116 9.08 -4.00 8.48
C VAL A 116 9.48 -4.29 9.93
N THR A 117 8.64 -3.91 10.89
CA THR A 117 8.84 -4.23 12.32
C THR A 117 8.84 -5.73 12.56
N SER A 118 7.94 -6.47 11.92
CA SER A 118 7.82 -7.93 12.03
C SER A 118 8.96 -8.69 11.35
N VAL A 119 9.48 -8.19 10.23
CA VAL A 119 10.73 -8.70 9.62
C VAL A 119 11.89 -8.53 10.59
N THR A 120 12.03 -7.36 11.20
CA THR A 120 13.09 -7.08 12.19
C THR A 120 12.96 -7.98 13.44
N ALA A 121 11.72 -8.27 13.86
CA ALA A 121 11.43 -9.17 14.97
C ALA A 121 11.55 -10.67 14.62
N GLY A 122 11.84 -11.02 13.37
CA GLY A 122 11.95 -12.41 12.91
C GLY A 122 10.63 -13.15 12.83
N ARG A 123 9.49 -12.45 12.81
CA ARG A 123 8.15 -13.04 12.59
C ARG A 123 7.85 -13.22 11.11
N ILE A 124 8.48 -12.42 10.25
CA ILE A 124 8.42 -12.53 8.79
C ILE A 124 9.84 -12.76 8.27
N THR A 125 10.00 -13.71 7.37
CA THR A 125 11.24 -13.88 6.59
C THR A 125 11.14 -13.04 5.33
N PHE A 126 12.15 -12.19 5.11
CA PHE A 126 12.30 -11.42 3.87
C PHE A 126 13.34 -12.10 2.96
N ASP A 127 12.96 -12.44 1.73
CA ASP A 127 13.88 -12.96 0.71
C ASP A 127 14.19 -11.87 -0.32
N SER A 128 15.38 -11.26 -0.19
CA SER A 128 15.81 -10.16 -1.06
C SER A 128 16.04 -10.60 -2.51
N ALA A 129 16.43 -11.86 -2.75
CA ALA A 129 16.62 -12.38 -4.11
C ALA A 129 15.27 -12.59 -4.80
N ALA A 130 14.28 -13.09 -4.07
CA ALA A 130 12.90 -13.16 -4.52
C ALA A 130 12.32 -11.76 -4.75
N ALA A 131 12.60 -10.80 -3.86
CA ALA A 131 12.16 -9.41 -3.99
C ALA A 131 12.66 -8.77 -5.29
N ALA A 132 13.97 -8.88 -5.57
CA ALA A 132 14.56 -8.37 -6.81
C ALA A 132 13.96 -9.05 -8.06
N THR A 133 13.76 -10.37 -8.00
CA THR A 133 13.14 -11.12 -9.10
C THR A 133 11.68 -10.69 -9.31
N CYS A 134 10.91 -10.52 -8.23
CA CYS A 134 9.53 -10.05 -8.26
C CYS A 134 9.45 -8.67 -8.93
N VAL A 135 10.19 -7.67 -8.40
CA VAL A 135 10.16 -6.29 -8.90
C VAL A 135 10.57 -6.22 -10.38
N SER A 136 11.63 -6.93 -10.77
CA SER A 136 12.11 -6.91 -12.16
C SER A 136 11.15 -7.56 -13.16
N GLY A 137 10.26 -8.43 -12.69
CA GLY A 137 9.30 -9.16 -13.49
C GLY A 137 7.85 -8.67 -13.36
N LEU A 138 7.60 -7.56 -12.66
CA LEU A 138 6.23 -7.06 -12.48
C LEU A 138 5.56 -6.79 -13.82
N ASP A 139 4.49 -7.54 -14.08
CA ASP A 139 3.59 -7.34 -15.19
C ASP A 139 2.15 -7.42 -14.68
N PHE A 140 1.54 -6.25 -14.52
CA PHE A 140 0.14 -6.15 -14.12
C PHE A 140 -0.83 -6.42 -15.29
N GLY A 141 -0.32 -6.60 -16.51
CA GLY A 141 -1.11 -6.94 -17.70
C GLY A 141 -1.97 -5.78 -18.22
N THR A 142 -3.09 -6.12 -18.83
CA THR A 142 -4.10 -5.15 -19.28
C THR A 142 -4.92 -4.61 -18.10
N CYS A 143 -5.60 -3.48 -18.28
CA CYS A 143 -6.46 -2.92 -17.24
C CYS A 143 -7.58 -3.87 -16.79
N THR A 144 -8.14 -4.66 -17.71
CA THR A 144 -9.11 -5.71 -17.34
C THR A 144 -8.45 -6.76 -16.43
N GLN A 145 -7.26 -7.24 -16.77
CA GLN A 145 -6.56 -8.21 -15.93
C GLN A 145 -6.20 -7.64 -14.56
N TYR A 146 -5.78 -6.38 -14.53
CA TYR A 146 -5.49 -5.64 -13.31
C TYR A 146 -6.71 -5.57 -12.39
N TRP A 147 -7.84 -5.08 -12.90
CA TRP A 147 -9.07 -4.94 -12.12
C TRP A 147 -9.68 -6.28 -11.69
N ASP A 148 -9.58 -7.32 -12.53
CA ASP A 148 -10.08 -8.66 -12.21
C ASP A 148 -9.14 -9.46 -11.27
N GLY A 149 -7.95 -8.92 -10.96
CA GLY A 149 -6.94 -9.62 -10.17
C GLY A 149 -6.35 -10.86 -10.87
N THR A 150 -6.33 -10.84 -12.21
CA THR A 150 -5.79 -11.92 -13.06
C THR A 150 -4.44 -11.56 -13.69
N SER A 151 -3.78 -10.52 -13.17
CA SER A 151 -2.39 -10.17 -13.52
C SER A 151 -1.44 -11.33 -13.28
N ASN A 152 -0.45 -11.48 -14.17
CA ASN A 152 0.56 -12.53 -14.09
C ASN A 152 1.78 -12.05 -13.29
N LEU A 153 1.60 -11.86 -11.97
CA LEU A 153 2.74 -11.54 -11.12
C LEU A 153 3.77 -12.68 -11.14
N PRO A 154 5.08 -12.38 -11.09
CA PRO A 154 6.10 -13.41 -10.94
C PRO A 154 5.86 -14.27 -9.72
N ALA A 155 6.06 -15.59 -9.83
CA ALA A 155 5.95 -16.50 -8.69
C ALA A 155 6.91 -16.14 -7.53
N ALA A 156 7.99 -15.40 -7.81
CA ALA A 156 8.89 -14.87 -6.80
C ALA A 156 8.20 -13.89 -5.83
N CYS A 157 7.14 -13.19 -6.26
CA CYS A 157 6.39 -12.28 -5.40
C CYS A 157 5.72 -12.99 -4.22
N ASP A 158 5.33 -14.26 -4.39
CA ASP A 158 4.69 -15.07 -3.34
C ASP A 158 5.64 -15.48 -2.21
N THR A 159 6.96 -15.35 -2.43
CA THR A 159 7.99 -15.80 -1.47
C THR A 159 8.79 -14.66 -0.86
N VAL A 160 8.46 -13.40 -1.17
CA VAL A 160 9.23 -12.25 -0.68
C VAL A 160 9.06 -12.04 0.83
N LEU A 161 7.82 -12.17 1.33
CA LEU A 161 7.46 -11.97 2.73
C LEU A 161 6.72 -13.21 3.24
N ILE A 162 7.40 -14.05 4.01
CA ILE A 162 6.85 -15.31 4.52
C ILE A 162 6.69 -15.24 6.03
N GLY A 163 5.45 -15.27 6.50
CA GLY A 163 5.13 -15.40 7.92
C GLY A 163 5.66 -16.71 8.52
N THR A 164 6.14 -16.64 9.75
CA THR A 164 6.82 -17.77 10.43
C THR A 164 6.09 -18.23 11.69
N VAL A 165 5.15 -17.42 12.20
CA VAL A 165 4.42 -17.69 13.44
C VAL A 165 3.37 -18.77 13.19
N GLN A 166 3.57 -19.94 13.79
CA GLN A 166 2.62 -21.05 13.67
C GLN A 166 1.28 -20.73 14.36
N VAL A 167 0.23 -21.46 14.01
CA VAL A 167 -1.08 -21.37 14.67
C VAL A 167 -0.93 -21.48 16.20
N GLY A 168 -1.58 -20.57 16.93
CA GLY A 168 -1.49 -20.40 18.37
C GLY A 168 -0.33 -19.53 18.85
N GLY A 169 0.62 -19.20 17.98
CA GLY A 169 1.72 -18.27 18.24
C GLY A 169 1.25 -16.81 18.28
N ALA A 170 2.04 -15.95 18.94
CA ALA A 170 1.73 -14.53 19.05
C ALA A 170 2.05 -13.78 17.75
N CYS A 171 1.11 -12.95 17.30
CA CYS A 171 1.22 -12.13 16.09
C CYS A 171 0.75 -10.70 16.36
N THR A 172 1.12 -9.79 15.47
CA THR A 172 0.66 -8.39 15.45
C THR A 172 -0.18 -8.11 14.21
N ILE A 173 0.19 -8.72 13.08
CA ILE A 173 -0.49 -8.58 11.79
C ILE A 173 -0.64 -9.95 11.13
N ASP A 174 -1.56 -10.09 10.18
CA ASP A 174 -1.82 -11.35 9.48
C ASP A 174 -0.55 -11.91 8.81
N PHE A 175 0.30 -11.04 8.29
CA PHE A 175 1.57 -11.41 7.65
C PHE A 175 2.55 -12.14 8.57
N ASP A 176 2.42 -12.02 9.89
CA ASP A 176 3.26 -12.78 10.83
C ASP A 176 3.00 -14.29 10.74
N CYS A 177 1.77 -14.68 10.38
CA CYS A 177 1.29 -16.04 10.51
C CYS A 177 1.77 -16.93 9.36
N ALA A 178 2.19 -18.15 9.71
CA ALA A 178 2.68 -19.13 8.77
C ALA A 178 1.52 -19.81 8.03
N GLY A 179 1.47 -19.59 6.71
CA GLY A 179 0.55 -20.23 5.79
C GLY A 179 -0.43 -19.25 5.14
N ALA A 180 -0.80 -19.53 3.90
CA ALA A 180 -1.65 -18.65 3.09
C ALA A 180 -3.11 -18.53 3.57
N THR A 181 -3.49 -19.24 4.62
CA THR A 181 -4.84 -19.24 5.17
C THR A 181 -4.85 -18.95 6.67
N THR A 182 -3.74 -18.53 7.27
CA THR A 182 -3.71 -18.15 8.68
C THR A 182 -3.80 -16.64 8.84
N VAL A 183 -4.55 -16.18 9.83
CA VAL A 183 -4.76 -14.76 10.13
C VAL A 183 -4.41 -14.48 11.58
N CYS A 184 -4.11 -13.22 11.90
CA CYS A 184 -3.84 -12.78 13.25
C CYS A 184 -5.13 -12.35 13.95
N GLU A 185 -5.69 -13.25 14.76
CA GLU A 185 -6.93 -13.02 15.50
C GLU A 185 -6.64 -13.00 17.00
N ALA A 186 -7.12 -11.96 17.70
CA ALA A 186 -6.89 -11.77 19.14
C ALA A 186 -5.39 -11.90 19.52
N ALA A 187 -4.52 -11.29 18.71
CA ALA A 187 -3.05 -11.35 18.83
C ALA A 187 -2.46 -12.77 18.74
N ARG A 188 -3.17 -13.70 18.09
CA ARG A 188 -2.68 -15.05 17.83
C ARG A 188 -2.98 -15.54 16.42
N CYS A 189 -2.07 -16.31 15.86
CA CYS A 189 -2.29 -16.92 14.57
C CYS A 189 -3.39 -17.98 14.68
N ALA A 190 -4.45 -17.83 13.91
CA ALA A 190 -5.57 -18.76 13.80
C ALA A 190 -5.71 -19.23 12.35
N ALA A 191 -6.31 -20.41 12.15
CA ALA A 191 -6.74 -20.81 10.83
C ALA A 191 -7.91 -19.93 10.40
N GLY A 192 -7.78 -19.24 9.27
CA GLY A 192 -8.87 -18.49 8.65
C GLY A 192 -10.02 -19.43 8.31
N SER A 193 -11.21 -19.09 8.80
CA SER A 193 -12.47 -19.81 8.58
C SER A 193 -12.98 -19.67 7.15
#